data_AF-A0A0X8JNG0-F1
#
_entry.id   AF-A0A0X8JNG0-F1
#
_cell.length_a   1.000
_cell.length_b   1.000
_cell.length_c   1.000
_cell.angle_alpha   90.00
_cell.angle_beta   90.00
_cell.angle_gamma   90.00
#
_symmetry.space_group_name_H-M   'P 1'
#
loop_
_entity.id
_entity.type
_entity.pdbx_description
1 polymer ?
#
loop_
_entity_poly.entity_id
_entity_poly.type
_entity_poly.pdbx_seq_one_letter_code
_entity_poly.pdbx_strand_id
1 'polypeptide(L)'
;MPGWFMPEKVPYAPVRLFCFPHAGGGASAYRAWTKDPAMGVVPVQLPGRENRMREAPLLSMKEVVEQAAEAVLPYAGQPYAFFGHSLGARVAFELARHMRREGRPLPCHLFVSGSRAPEIPEPSPLHELEEDEFFAALSRYGGTPQSLLDNKELMKLFLPLLRADFTVDETYVYQEEEPLPVPFTAFRGSDDPEATREEMEGWGRHTARGFSLCEIPGDHFYLTHAAPLLLSGIRRALGI
;
A
#
# COMPACT_ATOMS: atom_id res chain seq x y z
N MET A 1 7.29 18.09 -5.84
CA MET A 1 5.94 18.38 -5.32
C MET A 1 5.96 18.35 -3.80
N PRO A 2 5.63 19.45 -3.09
CA PRO A 2 5.52 19.43 -1.64
C PRO A 2 4.38 18.50 -1.18
N GLY A 3 4.52 17.90 0.01
CA GLY A 3 3.43 17.18 0.70
C GLY A 3 3.28 15.68 0.43
N TRP A 4 4.02 15.08 -0.51
CA TRP A 4 3.89 13.64 -0.83
C TRP A 4 4.53 12.67 0.16
N PHE A 5 5.38 13.15 1.08
CA PHE A 5 6.11 12.33 2.02
C PHE A 5 6.03 12.87 3.45
N MET A 6 6.09 11.98 4.44
CA MET A 6 6.12 12.32 5.86
C MET A 6 7.25 11.60 6.60
N PRO A 7 8.34 12.27 7.01
CA PRO A 7 8.55 13.72 6.92
C PRO A 7 8.75 14.21 5.48
N GLU A 8 8.46 15.49 5.23
CA GLU A 8 8.61 16.10 3.89
C GLU A 8 10.03 15.96 3.33
N LYS A 9 11.02 15.98 4.21
CA LYS A 9 12.41 15.71 3.85
C LYS A 9 12.67 14.21 3.91
N VAL A 10 12.77 13.59 2.75
CA VAL A 10 13.19 12.20 2.59
C VAL A 10 14.57 12.00 3.25
N PRO A 11 14.72 11.03 4.18
CA PRO A 11 15.99 10.79 4.85
C PRO A 11 17.07 10.30 3.88
N TYR A 12 18.32 10.59 4.23
CA TYR A 12 19.47 9.90 3.66
C TYR A 12 19.64 8.56 4.37
N ALA A 13 19.66 7.47 3.62
CA ALA A 13 19.85 6.12 4.14
C ALA A 13 20.43 5.22 3.04
N PRO A 14 21.09 4.10 3.40
CA PRO A 14 21.57 3.12 2.42
C PRO A 14 20.45 2.59 1.51
N VAL A 15 19.25 2.41 2.07
CA VAL A 15 18.02 2.07 1.33
C VAL A 15 16.87 2.93 1.85
N ARG A 16 16.10 3.50 0.92
CA ARG A 16 14.83 4.17 1.22
C ARG A 16 13.66 3.23 1.05
N LEU A 17 12.70 3.24 1.96
CA LEU A 17 11.50 2.41 1.88
C LEU A 17 10.26 3.30 1.72
N PHE A 18 9.76 3.48 0.49
CA PHE A 18 8.51 4.21 0.28
C PHE A 18 7.32 3.35 0.67
N CYS A 19 6.51 3.84 1.61
CA CYS A 19 5.42 3.07 2.22
C CYS A 19 4.06 3.63 1.79
N PHE A 20 3.32 2.85 1.01
CA PHE A 20 2.00 3.21 0.47
C PHE A 20 0.89 2.67 1.39
N PRO A 21 -0.03 3.53 1.87
CA PRO A 21 -1.06 3.13 2.83
C PRO A 21 -2.18 2.32 2.18
N HIS A 22 -2.97 1.65 3.03
CA HIS A 22 -4.26 1.03 2.68
C HIS A 22 -5.33 2.10 2.40
N ALA A 23 -6.49 1.67 1.90
CA ALA A 23 -7.65 2.53 1.65
C ALA A 23 -8.10 3.26 2.94
N GLY A 24 -8.33 4.57 2.85
CA GLY A 24 -8.61 5.45 3.99
C GLY A 24 -7.40 5.80 4.86
N GLY A 25 -6.29 5.07 4.71
CA GLY A 25 -5.04 5.33 5.43
C GLY A 25 -4.25 6.49 4.83
N GLY A 26 -3.46 7.15 5.68
CA GLY A 26 -2.48 8.15 5.27
C GLY A 26 -1.08 7.81 5.77
N ALA A 27 -0.14 8.74 5.61
CA ALA A 27 1.26 8.50 5.94
C ALA A 27 1.47 8.23 7.44
N SER A 28 0.54 8.67 8.30
CA SER A 28 0.56 8.38 9.72
C SER A 28 0.56 6.88 10.07
N ALA A 29 0.04 6.01 9.20
CA ALA A 29 0.07 4.56 9.35
C ALA A 29 1.50 4.02 9.52
N TYR A 30 2.49 4.72 8.95
CA TYR A 30 3.91 4.34 8.98
C TYR A 30 4.74 5.26 9.87
N ARG A 31 4.12 6.17 10.65
CA ARG A 31 4.85 7.13 11.50
C ARG A 31 5.83 6.45 12.45
N ALA A 32 5.44 5.35 13.07
CA ALA A 32 6.31 4.61 13.98
C ALA A 32 7.54 3.99 13.27
N TRP A 33 7.40 3.62 12.00
CA TRP A 33 8.45 2.97 11.22
C TRP A 33 9.59 3.92 10.84
N THR A 34 9.31 5.24 10.78
CA THR A 34 10.33 6.28 10.54
C THR A 34 11.44 6.32 11.60
N LYS A 35 11.26 5.63 12.73
CA LYS A 35 12.27 5.48 13.79
C LYS A 35 13.20 4.29 13.56
N ASP A 36 13.00 3.48 12.53
CA ASP A 36 13.88 2.35 12.23
C ASP A 36 15.28 2.88 11.84
N PRO A 37 16.35 2.44 12.52
CA PRO A 37 17.69 2.99 12.31
C PRO A 37 18.40 2.41 11.08
N ALA A 38 17.93 1.30 10.51
CA ALA A 38 18.59 0.62 9.40
C ALA A 38 18.11 1.13 8.03
N MET A 39 16.92 1.72 7.95
CA MET A 39 16.29 2.15 6.70
C MET A 39 15.78 3.57 6.76
N GLY A 40 15.82 4.26 5.62
CA GLY A 40 15.12 5.52 5.44
C GLY A 40 13.66 5.28 5.10
N VAL A 41 12.79 5.08 6.10
CA VAL A 41 11.36 4.87 5.85
C VAL A 41 10.70 6.17 5.40
N VAL A 42 9.98 6.12 4.27
CA VAL A 42 9.33 7.26 3.60
C VAL A 42 7.84 6.98 3.45
N PRO A 43 7.03 7.24 4.48
CA PRO A 43 5.58 7.23 4.38
C PRO A 43 5.07 8.11 3.24
N VAL A 44 4.22 7.56 2.36
CA VAL A 44 3.64 8.25 1.21
C VAL A 44 2.26 8.82 1.57
N GLN A 45 2.00 10.06 1.14
CA GLN A 45 0.78 10.80 1.43
C GLN A 45 0.00 11.10 0.14
N LEU A 46 -1.01 10.27 -0.15
CA LEU A 46 -1.93 10.50 -1.27
C LEU A 46 -2.82 11.75 -1.02
N PRO A 47 -3.33 12.40 -2.08
CA PRO A 47 -4.30 13.50 -1.96
C PRO A 47 -5.55 13.14 -1.14
N GLY A 48 -6.23 14.15 -0.59
CA GLY A 48 -7.53 13.99 0.08
C GLY A 48 -7.48 13.56 1.54
N ARG A 49 -6.29 13.45 2.15
CA ARG A 49 -6.15 12.97 3.53
C ARG A 49 -5.07 13.69 4.32
N GLU A 50 -5.22 13.69 5.64
CA GLU A 50 -4.30 14.32 6.60
C GLU A 50 -3.91 15.76 6.20
N ASN A 51 -2.63 16.10 6.07
CA ASN A 51 -2.18 17.44 5.67
C ASN A 51 -2.56 17.81 4.22
N ARG A 52 -3.02 16.86 3.40
CA ARG A 52 -3.53 17.05 2.03
C ARG A 52 -5.05 16.92 1.93
N MET A 53 -5.79 17.01 3.05
CA MET A 53 -7.25 16.84 3.10
C MET A 53 -8.06 17.83 2.25
N ARG A 54 -7.46 18.95 1.82
CA ARG A 54 -8.11 19.96 0.96
C ARG A 54 -7.99 19.65 -0.53
N GLU A 55 -7.13 18.71 -0.91
CA GLU A 55 -6.97 18.27 -2.30
C GLU A 55 -8.03 17.21 -2.63
N ALA A 56 -8.46 17.15 -3.89
CA ALA A 56 -9.37 16.09 -4.33
C ALA A 56 -8.66 14.72 -4.26
N PRO A 57 -9.30 13.68 -3.69
CA PRO A 57 -8.82 12.31 -3.82
C PRO A 57 -8.68 11.90 -5.29
N LEU A 58 -7.75 11.01 -5.58
CA LEU A 58 -7.59 10.41 -6.92
C LEU A 58 -8.56 9.23 -7.06
N LEU A 59 -9.07 9.01 -8.28
CA LEU A 59 -10.14 8.05 -8.53
C LEU A 59 -9.72 6.89 -9.43
N SER A 60 -8.50 6.90 -9.96
CA SER A 60 -7.96 5.79 -10.76
C SER A 60 -6.54 5.42 -10.37
N MET A 61 -6.23 4.12 -10.50
CA MET A 61 -4.88 3.60 -10.27
C MET A 61 -3.84 4.32 -11.15
N LYS A 62 -4.22 4.67 -12.38
CA LYS A 62 -3.37 5.42 -13.31
C LYS A 62 -2.95 6.78 -12.74
N GLU A 63 -3.89 7.59 -12.26
CA GLU A 63 -3.60 8.91 -11.68
C GLU A 63 -2.72 8.79 -10.44
N VAL A 64 -3.00 7.80 -9.58
CA VAL A 64 -2.20 7.55 -8.38
C VAL A 64 -0.76 7.26 -8.74
N VAL A 65 -0.54 6.36 -9.71
CA VAL A 65 0.79 5.91 -10.14
C VAL A 65 1.56 7.02 -10.85
N GLU A 66 0.94 7.77 -11.75
CA GLU A 66 1.60 8.87 -12.48
C GLU A 66 2.10 9.95 -11.50
N GLN A 67 1.28 10.37 -10.55
CA GLN A 67 1.70 11.38 -9.57
C GLN A 67 2.69 10.84 -8.55
N ALA A 68 2.53 9.59 -8.10
CA ALA A 68 3.49 8.94 -7.22
C ALA A 68 4.86 8.79 -7.90
N ALA A 69 4.88 8.51 -9.20
CA ALA A 69 6.10 8.41 -9.99
C ALA A 69 6.88 9.72 -9.98
N GLU A 70 6.22 10.84 -10.30
CA GLU A 70 6.83 12.17 -10.26
C GLU A 70 7.38 12.53 -8.87
N ALA A 71 6.70 12.09 -7.80
CA ALA A 71 7.16 12.32 -6.43
C ALA A 71 8.40 11.48 -6.05
N VAL A 72 8.45 10.21 -6.47
CA VAL A 72 9.52 9.26 -6.12
C VAL A 72 10.78 9.46 -6.97
N LEU A 73 10.63 9.79 -8.25
CA LEU A 73 11.74 9.88 -9.22
C LEU A 73 12.96 10.69 -8.76
N PRO A 74 12.82 11.86 -8.10
CA PRO A 74 13.96 12.63 -7.60
C PRO A 74 14.86 11.87 -6.61
N TYR A 75 14.35 10.80 -6.00
CA TYR A 75 15.04 10.01 -4.97
C TYR A 75 15.51 8.64 -5.50
N ALA A 76 15.17 8.30 -6.75
CA ALA A 76 15.48 7.03 -7.40
C ALA A 76 16.95 6.91 -7.87
N GLY A 77 17.79 7.92 -7.62
CA GLY A 77 19.24 7.88 -7.87
C GLY A 77 20.05 7.11 -6.81
N GLN A 78 19.41 6.61 -5.75
CA GLN A 78 19.99 5.74 -4.73
C GLN A 78 19.11 4.51 -4.54
N PRO A 79 19.59 3.43 -3.91
CA PRO A 79 18.77 2.26 -3.66
C PRO A 79 17.49 2.60 -2.89
N TYR A 80 16.36 2.13 -3.40
CA TYR A 80 15.06 2.28 -2.77
C TYR A 80 14.22 1.03 -2.99
N ALA A 81 13.28 0.79 -2.09
CA ALA A 81 12.30 -0.27 -2.14
C ALA A 81 10.90 0.32 -1.92
N PHE A 82 9.89 -0.45 -2.33
CA PHE A 82 8.50 -0.11 -2.07
C PHE A 82 7.89 -1.09 -1.09
N PHE A 83 7.12 -0.56 -0.15
CA PHE A 83 6.23 -1.32 0.71
C PHE A 83 4.81 -0.81 0.52
N GLY A 84 3.86 -1.72 0.36
CA GLY A 84 2.46 -1.36 0.28
C GLY A 84 1.59 -2.34 1.02
N HIS A 85 0.55 -1.84 1.69
CA HIS A 85 -0.43 -2.66 2.40
C HIS A 85 -1.83 -2.49 1.80
N SER A 86 -2.55 -3.59 1.56
CA SER A 86 -3.87 -3.60 0.90
C SER A 86 -3.81 -2.83 -0.43
N LEU A 87 -4.65 -1.82 -0.65
CA LEU A 87 -4.56 -0.89 -1.80
C LEU A 87 -3.12 -0.42 -2.08
N GLY A 88 -2.36 -0.09 -1.04
CA GLY A 88 -0.98 0.37 -1.17
C GLY A 88 -0.06 -0.65 -1.84
N ALA A 89 -0.32 -1.96 -1.69
CA ALA A 89 0.45 -3.02 -2.35
C ALA A 89 0.24 -2.99 -3.86
N ARG A 90 -1.00 -2.80 -4.31
CA ARG A 90 -1.35 -2.64 -5.73
C ARG A 90 -0.76 -1.36 -6.32
N VAL A 91 -0.82 -0.25 -5.57
CA VAL A 91 -0.15 1.01 -5.95
C VAL A 91 1.35 0.82 -6.11
N ALA A 92 2.02 0.18 -5.15
CA ALA A 92 3.45 -0.08 -5.21
C ALA A 92 3.85 -0.97 -6.41
N PHE A 93 3.04 -1.99 -6.71
CA PHE A 93 3.23 -2.87 -7.86
C PHE A 93 3.08 -2.13 -9.20
N GLU A 94 1.96 -1.43 -9.39
CA GLU A 94 1.70 -0.69 -10.63
C GLU A 94 2.66 0.48 -10.81
N LEU A 95 3.14 1.09 -9.71
CA LEU A 95 4.20 2.09 -9.76
C LEU A 95 5.51 1.49 -10.29
N ALA A 96 5.89 0.29 -9.84
CA ALA A 96 7.08 -0.38 -10.36
C ALA A 96 6.94 -0.75 -11.85
N ARG A 97 5.75 -1.18 -12.29
CA ARG A 97 5.45 -1.41 -13.72
C ARG A 97 5.50 -0.13 -14.53
N HIS A 98 4.91 0.95 -14.03
CA HIS A 98 4.97 2.26 -14.68
C HIS A 98 6.41 2.76 -14.82
N MET A 99 7.22 2.68 -13.76
CA MET A 99 8.65 3.01 -13.80
C MET A 99 9.40 2.20 -14.87
N ARG A 100 9.10 0.91 -15.01
CA ARG A 100 9.66 0.06 -16.07
C ARG A 100 9.27 0.56 -17.46
N ARG A 101 7.98 0.82 -17.69
CA ARG A 101 7.46 1.29 -19.00
C ARG A 101 8.13 2.60 -19.42
N GLU A 102 8.40 3.48 -18.46
CA GLU A 102 9.07 4.77 -18.66
C GLU A 102 10.61 4.68 -18.69
N GLY A 103 11.20 3.49 -18.64
CA GLY A 103 12.65 3.30 -18.65
C GLY A 103 13.37 3.92 -17.44
N ARG A 104 12.67 4.07 -16.32
CA ARG A 104 13.18 4.68 -15.08
C ARG A 104 13.89 3.62 -14.22
N PRO A 105 14.76 4.04 -13.29
CA PRO A 105 15.29 3.13 -12.27
C PRO A 105 14.15 2.38 -11.58
N LEU A 106 14.39 1.11 -11.24
CA LEU A 106 13.42 0.25 -10.55
C LEU A 106 13.79 0.13 -9.07
N PRO A 107 12.79 -0.13 -8.19
CA PRO A 107 13.09 -0.45 -6.81
C PRO A 107 13.95 -1.72 -6.72
N CYS A 108 14.83 -1.79 -5.73
CA CYS A 108 15.65 -2.99 -5.48
C CYS A 108 14.81 -4.15 -4.91
N HIS A 109 13.66 -3.85 -4.31
CA HIS A 109 12.75 -4.85 -3.74
C HIS A 109 11.30 -4.31 -3.72
N LEU A 110 10.32 -5.20 -3.88
CA LEU A 110 8.90 -4.90 -3.68
C LEU A 110 8.35 -5.71 -2.51
N PHE A 111 7.78 -5.02 -1.53
CA PHE A 111 7.09 -5.62 -0.40
C PHE A 111 5.58 -5.41 -0.55
N VAL A 112 4.84 -6.52 -0.65
CA VAL A 112 3.38 -6.52 -0.78
C VAL A 112 2.78 -7.11 0.48
N SER A 113 1.78 -6.46 1.05
CA SER A 113 1.27 -6.83 2.38
C SER A 113 -0.26 -6.83 2.37
N GLY A 114 -0.88 -7.94 2.77
CA GLY A 114 -2.34 -8.00 2.97
C GLY A 114 -3.14 -7.60 1.73
N SER A 115 -2.72 -8.07 0.56
CA SER A 115 -3.38 -7.75 -0.72
C SER A 115 -3.30 -8.97 -1.61
N ARG A 116 -4.44 -9.43 -2.11
CA ARG A 116 -4.50 -10.45 -3.17
C ARG A 116 -3.59 -10.08 -4.34
N ALA A 117 -3.08 -11.10 -5.04
CA ALA A 117 -2.32 -10.91 -6.28
C ALA A 117 -3.12 -10.06 -7.28
N PRO A 118 -2.46 -9.22 -8.10
CA PRO A 118 -3.12 -8.15 -8.85
C PRO A 118 -4.16 -8.65 -9.86
N GLU A 119 -4.00 -9.84 -10.41
CA GLU A 119 -4.93 -10.50 -11.33
C GLU A 119 -6.23 -10.99 -10.67
N ILE A 120 -6.30 -11.00 -9.34
CA ILE A 120 -7.46 -11.48 -8.58
C ILE A 120 -8.35 -10.26 -8.24
N PRO A 121 -9.53 -10.12 -8.85
CA PRO A 121 -10.42 -8.98 -8.63
C PRO A 121 -11.01 -8.99 -7.20
N GLU A 122 -11.56 -7.85 -6.77
CA GLU A 122 -12.40 -7.78 -5.56
C GLU A 122 -13.70 -8.59 -5.76
N PRO A 123 -13.93 -9.66 -4.97
CA PRO A 123 -15.13 -10.48 -5.13
C PRO A 123 -16.41 -9.79 -4.65
N SER A 124 -16.32 -8.76 -3.81
CA SER A 124 -17.47 -8.07 -3.23
C SER A 124 -17.20 -6.57 -3.10
N PRO A 125 -17.27 -5.81 -4.22
CA PRO A 125 -16.93 -4.40 -4.25
C PRO A 125 -17.88 -3.55 -3.41
N LEU A 126 -17.34 -2.52 -2.77
CA LEU A 126 -18.04 -1.62 -1.87
C LEU A 126 -18.32 -0.25 -2.50
N HIS A 127 -17.50 0.22 -3.45
CA HIS A 127 -17.49 1.63 -3.87
C HIS A 127 -18.83 2.17 -4.41
N GLU A 128 -19.67 1.30 -4.98
CA GLU A 128 -21.01 1.63 -5.49
C GLU A 128 -22.14 1.42 -4.47
N LEU A 129 -21.87 0.78 -3.33
CA LEU A 129 -22.90 0.53 -2.31
C LEU A 129 -23.46 1.84 -1.75
N GLU A 130 -24.72 1.82 -1.31
CA GLU A 130 -25.29 2.94 -0.57
C GLU A 130 -24.57 3.16 0.77
N GLU A 131 -24.68 4.35 1.35
CA GLU A 131 -23.89 4.76 2.53
C GLU A 131 -23.93 3.76 3.70
N ASP A 132 -25.11 3.34 4.12
CA ASP A 132 -25.27 2.42 5.25
C ASP A 132 -24.68 1.02 4.95
N GLU A 133 -24.82 0.55 3.71
CA GLU A 133 -24.28 -0.72 3.25
C GLU A 133 -22.75 -0.67 3.13
N PHE A 134 -22.23 0.45 2.64
CA PHE A 134 -20.78 0.72 2.57
C PHE A 134 -20.16 0.62 3.96
N PHE A 135 -20.72 1.32 4.96
CA PHE A 135 -20.18 1.30 6.32
C PHE A 135 -20.31 -0.08 6.99
N ALA A 136 -21.41 -0.79 6.75
CA ALA A 136 -21.55 -2.16 7.24
C ALA A 136 -20.47 -3.07 6.65
N ALA A 137 -20.19 -2.93 5.35
CA ALA A 137 -19.23 -3.77 4.65
C ALA A 137 -17.76 -3.44 4.99
N LEU A 138 -17.43 -2.20 5.38
CA LEU A 138 -16.08 -1.84 5.88
C LEU A 138 -15.62 -2.71 7.05
N SER A 139 -16.55 -3.24 7.85
CA SER A 139 -16.22 -4.10 8.99
C SER A 139 -15.46 -5.38 8.59
N ARG A 140 -15.59 -5.83 7.33
CA ARG A 140 -14.86 -6.98 6.76
C ARG A 140 -13.35 -6.86 6.90
N TYR A 141 -12.82 -5.67 6.59
CA TYR A 141 -11.39 -5.44 6.58
C TYR A 141 -10.85 -5.32 8.00
N GLY A 142 -11.67 -5.02 9.01
CA GLY A 142 -11.18 -4.62 10.33
C GLY A 142 -10.59 -3.20 10.32
N GLY A 143 -9.79 -2.84 11.33
CA GLY A 143 -9.03 -1.58 11.36
C GLY A 143 -9.83 -0.30 11.67
N THR A 144 -11.14 -0.28 11.42
CA THR A 144 -12.02 0.81 11.87
C THR A 144 -12.53 0.51 13.28
N PRO A 145 -12.20 1.33 14.31
CA PRO A 145 -12.67 1.08 15.67
C PRO A 145 -14.21 1.07 15.73
N GLN A 146 -14.80 0.17 16.52
CA GLN A 146 -16.27 0.11 16.66
C GLN A 146 -16.86 1.46 17.10
N SER A 147 -16.18 2.18 17.99
CA SER A 147 -16.57 3.52 18.41
C SER A 147 -16.65 4.55 17.27
N LEU A 148 -15.88 4.34 16.20
CA LEU A 148 -15.90 5.17 15.01
C LEU A 148 -17.07 4.76 14.10
N LEU A 149 -17.28 3.45 13.89
CA LEU A 149 -18.44 2.92 13.16
C LEU A 149 -19.78 3.35 13.79
N ASP A 150 -19.84 3.39 15.12
CA ASP A 150 -21.02 3.83 15.86
C ASP A 150 -21.29 5.34 15.72
N ASN A 151 -20.30 6.13 15.26
CA ASN A 151 -20.42 7.57 15.04
C ASN A 151 -20.60 7.90 13.55
N LYS A 152 -21.83 7.74 13.07
CA LYS A 152 -22.19 7.98 11.66
C LYS A 152 -21.77 9.35 11.14
N GLU A 153 -21.92 10.41 11.93
CA GLU A 153 -21.57 11.78 11.51
C GLU A 153 -20.06 11.93 11.29
N LEU A 154 -19.25 11.29 12.12
CA LEU A 154 -17.80 11.25 11.92
C LEU A 154 -17.42 10.38 10.71
N MET A 155 -18.07 9.24 10.51
CA MET A 155 -17.84 8.37 9.35
C MET A 155 -18.18 9.06 8.02
N LYS A 156 -19.24 9.88 7.97
CA LYS A 156 -19.60 10.70 6.80
C LYS A 156 -18.48 11.66 6.37
N LEU A 157 -17.64 12.12 7.30
CA LEU A 157 -16.49 12.97 6.95
C LEU A 157 -15.40 12.20 6.19
N PHE A 158 -15.27 10.89 6.43
CA PHE A 158 -14.30 10.02 5.77
C PHE A 158 -14.87 9.33 4.52
N LEU A 159 -16.19 9.28 4.37
CA LEU A 159 -16.86 8.57 3.28
C LEU A 159 -16.35 8.98 1.89
N PRO A 160 -16.18 10.27 1.53
CA PRO A 160 -15.69 10.64 0.21
C PRO A 160 -14.29 10.09 -0.08
N LEU A 161 -13.41 10.10 0.93
CA LEU A 161 -12.05 9.58 0.82
C LEU A 161 -12.05 8.04 0.69
N LEU A 162 -12.80 7.37 1.55
CA LEU A 162 -12.92 5.90 1.52
C LEU A 162 -13.47 5.44 0.18
N ARG A 163 -14.57 6.05 -0.29
CA ARG A 163 -15.14 5.73 -1.61
C ARG A 163 -14.15 5.97 -2.75
N ALA A 164 -13.35 7.02 -2.69
CA ALA A 164 -12.33 7.27 -3.70
C ALA A 164 -11.28 6.14 -3.73
N ASP A 165 -10.75 5.76 -2.56
CA ASP A 165 -9.74 4.70 -2.48
C ASP A 165 -10.29 3.32 -2.87
N PHE A 166 -11.51 2.98 -2.46
CA PHE A 166 -12.17 1.74 -2.91
C PHE A 166 -12.50 1.79 -4.40
N THR A 167 -12.90 2.95 -4.96
CA THR A 167 -13.03 3.10 -6.42
C THR A 167 -11.71 2.77 -7.12
N VAL A 168 -10.58 3.29 -6.63
CA VAL A 168 -9.25 2.99 -7.20
C VAL A 168 -8.95 1.49 -7.18
N ASP A 169 -9.24 0.81 -6.06
CA ASP A 169 -8.93 -0.61 -5.89
C ASP A 169 -9.87 -1.53 -6.69
N GLU A 170 -11.16 -1.23 -6.70
CA GLU A 170 -12.21 -2.12 -7.20
C GLU A 170 -12.47 -1.94 -8.69
N THR A 171 -12.14 -0.76 -9.25
CA THR A 171 -12.16 -0.53 -10.71
C THR A 171 -10.82 -0.85 -11.38
N TYR A 172 -9.81 -1.27 -10.60
CA TYR A 172 -8.53 -1.71 -11.14
C TYR A 172 -8.71 -2.97 -12.00
N VAL A 173 -8.28 -2.88 -13.24
CA VAL A 173 -8.26 -4.01 -14.19
C VAL A 173 -6.82 -4.38 -14.45
N TYR A 174 -6.44 -5.58 -13.98
CA TYR A 174 -5.13 -6.13 -14.26
C TYR A 174 -4.91 -6.32 -15.76
N GLN A 175 -3.74 -5.92 -16.22
CA GLN A 175 -3.26 -6.20 -17.56
C GLN A 175 -2.05 -7.12 -17.46
N GLU A 176 -2.04 -8.21 -18.22
CA GLU A 176 -0.89 -9.10 -18.29
C GLU A 176 0.33 -8.35 -18.87
N GLU A 177 1.46 -8.43 -18.19
CA GLU A 177 2.76 -7.95 -18.66
C GLU A 177 3.84 -8.93 -18.17
N GLU A 178 5.02 -8.87 -18.79
CA GLU A 178 6.19 -9.63 -18.30
C GLU A 178 6.42 -9.41 -16.79
N PRO A 179 6.85 -10.44 -16.05
CA PRO A 179 7.20 -10.30 -14.63
C PRO A 179 8.25 -9.20 -14.40
N LEU A 180 8.17 -8.51 -13.26
CA LEU A 180 9.14 -7.48 -12.92
C LEU A 180 10.51 -8.11 -12.62
N PRO A 181 11.63 -7.52 -13.06
CA PRO A 181 12.98 -7.99 -12.72
C PRO A 181 13.40 -7.54 -11.31
N VAL A 182 12.47 -7.58 -10.35
CA VAL A 182 12.62 -7.11 -8.97
C VAL A 182 12.18 -8.23 -8.02
N PRO A 183 12.94 -8.57 -6.96
CA PRO A 183 12.54 -9.57 -5.98
C PRO A 183 11.34 -9.10 -5.14
N PHE A 184 10.43 -10.02 -4.84
CA PHE A 184 9.21 -9.75 -4.09
C PHE A 184 9.24 -10.46 -2.73
N THR A 185 8.79 -9.77 -1.68
CA THR A 185 8.43 -10.39 -0.41
C THR A 185 7.00 -10.03 -0.06
N ALA A 186 6.16 -11.05 0.07
CA ALA A 186 4.77 -10.93 0.48
C ALA A 186 4.64 -11.11 2.00
N PHE A 187 3.77 -10.32 2.62
CA PHE A 187 3.33 -10.48 4.00
C PHE A 187 1.83 -10.74 4.04
N ARG A 188 1.39 -11.73 4.82
CA ARG A 188 -0.03 -12.00 5.07
C ARG A 188 -0.32 -12.09 6.55
N GLY A 189 -1.54 -11.76 6.95
CA GLY A 189 -2.05 -12.04 8.28
C GLY A 189 -2.44 -13.52 8.38
N SER A 190 -2.19 -14.18 9.51
CA SER A 190 -2.64 -15.55 9.77
C SER A 190 -4.16 -15.67 9.62
N ASP A 191 -4.88 -14.66 10.10
CA ASP A 191 -6.33 -14.62 10.25
C ASP A 191 -6.97 -13.59 9.31
N ASP A 192 -6.25 -13.17 8.26
CA ASP A 192 -6.73 -12.23 7.25
C ASP A 192 -7.55 -12.97 6.18
N PRO A 193 -8.89 -12.78 6.12
CA PRO A 193 -9.73 -13.41 5.12
C PRO A 193 -9.70 -12.68 3.76
N GLU A 194 -9.24 -11.42 3.72
CA GLU A 194 -9.25 -10.58 2.52
C GLU A 194 -8.03 -10.83 1.61
N ALA A 195 -7.02 -11.54 2.14
CA ALA A 195 -5.83 -11.95 1.41
C ALA A 195 -5.36 -13.34 1.90
N THR A 196 -6.01 -14.38 1.39
CA THR A 196 -5.70 -15.76 1.76
C THR A 196 -4.29 -16.17 1.34
N ARG A 197 -3.77 -17.25 1.92
CA ARG A 197 -2.44 -17.79 1.55
C ARG A 197 -2.32 -18.04 0.05
N GLU A 198 -3.29 -18.70 -0.55
CA GLU A 198 -3.26 -19.07 -1.97
C GLU A 198 -3.25 -17.83 -2.88
N GLU A 199 -4.07 -16.83 -2.57
CA GLU A 199 -4.10 -15.57 -3.33
C GLU A 199 -2.81 -14.76 -3.16
N MET A 200 -2.19 -14.81 -1.98
CA MET A 200 -0.91 -14.16 -1.72
C MET A 200 0.26 -14.89 -2.41
N GLU A 201 0.21 -16.21 -2.53
CA GLU A 201 1.19 -17.00 -3.29
C GLU A 201 1.18 -16.65 -4.79
N GLY A 202 0.03 -16.19 -5.31
CA GLY A 202 -0.11 -15.69 -6.69
C GLY A 202 0.87 -14.56 -7.05
N TRP A 203 1.31 -13.75 -6.08
CA TRP A 203 2.32 -12.70 -6.30
C TRP A 203 3.63 -13.22 -6.88
N GLY A 204 3.97 -14.49 -6.64
CA GLY A 204 5.18 -15.12 -7.18
C GLY A 204 5.23 -15.14 -8.72
N ARG A 205 4.09 -15.06 -9.40
CA ARG A 205 4.03 -14.98 -10.88
C ARG A 205 4.53 -13.65 -11.43
N HIS A 206 4.53 -12.59 -10.62
CA HIS A 206 4.79 -11.22 -11.08
C HIS A 206 6.24 -10.77 -10.89
N THR A 207 7.15 -11.68 -10.52
CA THR A 207 8.59 -11.43 -10.37
C THR A 207 9.45 -12.44 -11.12
N ALA A 208 10.55 -11.97 -11.71
CA ALA A 208 11.57 -12.80 -12.37
C ALA A 208 12.86 -13.00 -11.53
N ARG A 209 12.91 -12.51 -10.28
CA ARG A 209 14.14 -12.54 -9.44
C ARG A 209 14.03 -13.44 -8.21
N GLY A 210 12.83 -13.62 -7.67
CA GLY A 210 12.58 -14.44 -6.49
C GLY A 210 11.38 -13.95 -5.70
N PHE A 211 10.67 -14.88 -5.09
CA PHE A 211 9.47 -14.64 -4.28
C PHE A 211 9.60 -15.29 -2.91
N SER A 212 9.10 -14.64 -1.87
CA SER A 212 8.98 -15.19 -0.53
C SER A 212 7.68 -14.74 0.11
N LEU A 213 6.99 -15.64 0.80
CA LEU A 213 5.78 -15.33 1.56
C LEU A 213 6.05 -15.49 3.06
N CYS A 214 5.79 -14.43 3.81
CA CYS A 214 5.89 -14.39 5.26
C CYS A 214 4.49 -14.29 5.87
N GLU A 215 4.22 -15.14 6.87
CA GLU A 215 2.99 -15.07 7.65
C GLU A 215 3.25 -14.31 8.94
N ILE A 216 2.34 -13.39 9.29
CA ILE A 216 2.39 -12.54 10.46
C ILE A 216 1.13 -12.83 11.28
N PRO A 217 1.24 -13.06 12.61
CA PRO A 217 0.06 -13.23 13.45
C PRO A 217 -0.83 -11.98 13.40
N GLY A 218 -2.12 -12.16 13.11
CA GLY A 218 -3.11 -11.08 13.10
C GLY A 218 -4.11 -11.14 11.94
N ASP A 219 -5.11 -10.27 12.03
CA ASP A 219 -6.11 -9.97 11.01
C ASP A 219 -5.52 -9.09 9.88
N HIS A 220 -6.33 -8.63 8.94
CA HIS A 220 -5.90 -7.76 7.83
C HIS A 220 -5.05 -6.56 8.29
N PHE A 221 -5.34 -5.97 9.45
CA PHE A 221 -4.64 -4.80 9.98
C PHE A 221 -3.46 -5.16 10.92
N TYR A 222 -2.86 -6.35 10.76
CA TYR A 222 -1.60 -6.72 11.42
C TYR A 222 -0.50 -5.65 11.27
N LEU A 223 -0.56 -4.83 10.22
CA LEU A 223 0.30 -3.66 10.00
C LEU A 223 0.43 -2.78 11.26
N THR A 224 -0.67 -2.59 12.00
CA THR A 224 -0.78 -1.65 13.12
C THR A 224 -0.11 -2.14 14.40
N HIS A 225 -0.07 -3.45 14.62
CA HIS A 225 0.41 -4.05 15.87
C HIS A 225 1.64 -4.96 15.71
N ALA A 226 1.91 -5.45 14.49
CA ALA A 226 3.04 -6.33 14.18
C ALA A 226 4.18 -5.61 13.43
N ALA A 227 4.26 -4.28 13.51
CA ALA A 227 5.32 -3.48 12.91
C ALA A 227 6.75 -4.00 13.16
N PRO A 228 7.14 -4.47 14.37
CA PRO A 228 8.48 -5.01 14.60
C PRO A 228 8.79 -6.27 13.75
N LEU A 229 7.78 -7.15 13.54
CA LEU A 229 7.94 -8.35 12.73
C LEU A 229 8.09 -8.00 11.25
N LEU A 230 7.27 -7.07 10.76
CA LEU A 230 7.35 -6.57 9.39
C LEU A 230 8.72 -5.93 9.11
N LEU A 231 9.15 -5.00 9.96
CA LEU A 231 10.45 -4.35 9.82
C LEU A 231 11.61 -5.34 9.90
N SER A 232 11.51 -6.39 10.72
CA SER A 232 12.52 -7.46 10.76
C SER A 232 12.56 -8.27 9.45
N GLY A 233 11.40 -8.61 8.89
CA GLY A 233 11.30 -9.30 7.59
C GLY A 233 11.86 -8.46 6.44
N ILE A 234 11.52 -7.17 6.41
CA ILE A 234 12.00 -6.22 5.40
C ILE A 234 13.52 -6.08 5.47
N ARG A 235 14.09 -5.86 6.65
CA ARG A 235 15.55 -5.75 6.84
C ARG A 235 16.29 -7.00 6.36
N ARG A 236 15.79 -8.18 6.73
CA ARG A 236 16.34 -9.47 6.27
C ARG A 236 16.34 -9.60 4.75
N ALA A 237 15.24 -9.22 4.10
CA ALA A 237 15.13 -9.29 2.64
C ALA A 237 16.06 -8.28 1.93
N LEU A 238 16.30 -7.13 2.55
CA LEU A 238 17.24 -6.12 2.05
C LEU A 238 18.71 -6.39 2.42
N GLY A 239 18.98 -7.37 3.28
CA GLY A 239 20.34 -7.72 3.72
C GLY A 239 20.99 -6.71 4.67
N ILE A 240 20.18 -6.03 5.50
CA ILE A 240 20.61 -4.99 6.45
C ILE A 240 20.18 -5.27 7.89
#